data_AF-A0A8A5RLA3-F1
#
_entry.id   AF-A0A8A5RLA3-F1
#
_cell.length_a   1.000
_cell.length_b   1.000
_cell.length_c   1.000
_cell.angle_alpha   90.00
_cell.angle_beta   90.00
_cell.angle_gamma   90.00
#
_symmetry.space_group_name_H-M   'P 1'
#
loop_
_entity.id
_entity.type
_entity.pdbx_description
1 polymer ?
#
loop_
_entity_poly.entity_id
_entity_poly.type
_entity_poly.pdbx_seq_one_letter_code
_entity_poly.pdbx_strand_id
1 'polypeptide(L)'
;MITISQDGKSLITLEYIVSFLGIGKVTKDSGNRTTYVYYLASLKNINHFINKIEGTDLIGAKALDFADFCKGIEIINRKDHLTQEGLNELKTLSSQMNSKRTQFF
;
A
#
# COMPACT_ATOMS: atom_id res chain seq x y z
N MET A 1 -4.40 2.06 -0.74
CA MET A 1 -4.37 1.57 0.66
C MET A 1 -3.26 0.55 0.76
N ILE A 2 -2.53 0.54 1.88
CA ILE A 2 -1.51 -0.47 2.18
C ILE A 2 -2.07 -1.38 3.27
N THR A 3 -1.99 -2.69 3.06
CA THR A 3 -2.49 -3.69 4.00
C THR A 3 -1.50 -4.81 4.23
N ILE A 4 -1.50 -5.34 5.46
CA ILE A 4 -0.76 -6.54 5.84
C ILE A 4 -1.72 -7.40 6.66
N SER A 5 -1.97 -8.62 6.19
CA SER A 5 -2.88 -9.55 6.85
C SER A 5 -2.09 -10.70 7.49
N GLN A 6 -2.51 -11.12 8.68
CA GLN A 6 -1.95 -12.27 9.40
C GLN A 6 -3.05 -13.04 10.14
N ASP A 7 -2.81 -14.32 10.40
CA ASP A 7 -3.65 -15.09 11.32
C ASP A 7 -3.54 -14.53 12.76
N GLY A 8 -4.57 -14.77 13.58
CA GLY A 8 -4.64 -14.30 14.95
C GLY A 8 -3.49 -14.76 15.83
N LYS A 9 -2.86 -15.90 15.51
CA LYS A 9 -1.63 -16.35 16.19
C LYS A 9 -0.46 -15.36 16.06
N SER A 10 -0.43 -14.58 14.99
CA SER A 10 0.60 -13.59 14.67
C SER A 10 0.07 -12.15 14.79
N LEU A 11 -1.00 -11.92 15.57
CA LEU A 11 -1.53 -10.58 15.83
C LEU A 11 -0.46 -9.64 16.38
N ILE A 12 0.37 -10.15 17.30
CA ILE A 12 1.46 -9.40 17.92
C ILE A 12 2.44 -8.82 16.89
N THR A 13 2.67 -9.52 15.76
CA THR A 13 3.51 -9.01 14.67
C THR A 13 2.91 -7.77 14.02
N LEU A 14 1.58 -7.74 13.83
CA LEU A 14 0.89 -6.57 13.28
C LEU A 14 0.94 -5.38 14.26
N GLU A 15 0.83 -5.63 15.56
CA GLU A 15 0.94 -4.61 16.61
C GLU A 15 2.35 -4.00 16.68
N TYR A 16 3.38 -4.83 16.49
CA TYR A 16 4.76 -4.35 16.36
C TYR A 16 4.96 -3.51 15.09
N ILE A 17 4.32 -3.87 13.97
CA ILE A 17 4.37 -3.06 12.74
C ILE A 17 3.74 -1.68 12.98
N VAL A 18 2.60 -1.60 13.66
CA VAL A 18 2.00 -0.29 14.05
C VAL A 18 2.98 0.52 14.89
N SER A 19 3.59 -0.11 15.89
CA SER A 19 4.53 0.55 16.80
C SER A 19 5.79 1.04 16.07
N PHE A 20 6.33 0.23 15.16
CA PHE A 20 7.52 0.54 14.36
C PHE A 20 7.27 1.68 13.37
N LEU A 21 6.14 1.63 12.66
CA LEU A 21 5.78 2.66 11.67
C LEU A 21 5.25 3.94 12.33
N GLY A 22 4.68 3.84 13.54
CA GLY A 22 4.03 4.94 14.25
C GLY A 22 2.71 5.39 13.61
N ILE A 23 2.22 4.65 12.62
CA ILE A 23 1.01 4.94 11.83
C ILE A 23 0.27 3.66 11.48
N GLY A 24 -0.98 3.81 11.03
CA GLY A 24 -1.86 2.69 10.68
C GLY A 24 -2.60 2.13 11.89
N LYS A 25 -3.37 1.06 11.67
CA LYS A 25 -4.15 0.38 12.72
C LYS A 25 -4.39 -1.06 12.36
N VAL A 26 -4.60 -1.89 13.38
CA VAL A 26 -4.99 -3.29 13.23
C VAL A 26 -6.47 -3.45 13.51
N THR A 27 -7.16 -4.20 12.64
CA THR A 27 -8.56 -4.59 12.83
C THR A 27 -8.75 -6.05 12.50
N LYS A 28 -9.76 -6.67 13.09
CA LYS A 28 -10.19 -8.03 12.71
C LYS A 28 -10.78 -7.99 11.29
N ASP A 29 -10.37 -8.91 10.42
CA ASP A 29 -10.81 -8.96 9.01
C ASP A 29 -12.32 -9.22 8.90
N SER A 30 -12.82 -10.14 9.73
CA SER A 30 -14.23 -10.51 9.82
C SER A 30 -14.49 -11.13 11.19
N GLY A 31 -15.73 -10.99 11.70
CA GLY A 31 -16.13 -11.55 12.99
C GLY A 31 -15.85 -13.06 13.11
N ASN A 32 -16.03 -13.79 12.01
CA ASN A 32 -15.93 -15.26 11.95
C ASN A 32 -14.57 -15.78 11.49
N ARG A 33 -13.62 -14.89 11.14
CA ARG A 33 -12.26 -15.27 10.72
C ARG A 33 -11.27 -15.08 11.86
N THR A 34 -10.19 -15.84 11.86
CA THR A 34 -9.06 -15.65 12.76
C THR A 34 -8.10 -14.56 12.27
N THR A 35 -8.26 -14.11 11.02
CA THR A 35 -7.39 -13.12 10.38
C THR A 35 -7.57 -11.71 10.94
N TYR A 36 -6.43 -11.04 11.14
CA TYR A 36 -6.33 -9.62 11.43
C TYR A 36 -5.59 -8.90 10.30
N VAL A 37 -5.88 -7.61 10.15
CA VAL A 37 -5.36 -6.77 9.07
C VAL A 37 -4.82 -5.48 9.68
N TYR A 38 -3.53 -5.24 9.48
CA TYR A 38 -2.97 -3.90 9.53
C TYR A 38 -3.39 -3.16 8.26
N TYR A 39 -3.92 -1.93 8.39
CA TYR A 39 -4.23 -1.10 7.24
C TYR A 39 -3.89 0.37 7.43
N LEU A 40 -3.58 0.99 6.29
CA LEU A 40 -3.20 2.37 6.16
C LEU A 40 -3.85 2.94 4.88
N ALA A 41 -4.76 3.89 5.05
CA ALA A 41 -5.60 4.40 3.96
C ALA A 41 -5.56 5.92 3.75
N SER A 42 -5.26 6.73 4.77
CA SER A 42 -5.23 8.19 4.62
C SER A 42 -4.02 8.62 3.79
N LEU A 43 -4.21 9.58 2.88
CA LEU A 43 -3.14 10.10 2.02
C LEU A 43 -1.95 10.61 2.84
N LYS A 44 -2.22 11.31 3.95
CA LYS A 44 -1.18 11.75 4.90
C LYS A 44 -0.30 10.60 5.39
N ASN A 45 -0.92 9.51 5.85
CA ASN A 45 -0.17 8.36 6.36
C ASN A 45 0.52 7.60 5.23
N ILE A 46 -0.06 7.57 4.02
CA ILE A 46 0.57 6.93 2.85
C ILE A 46 1.85 7.68 2.49
N ASN A 47 1.80 9.01 2.42
CA ASN A 47 2.99 9.83 2.18
C ASN A 47 4.02 9.64 3.29
N HIS A 48 3.60 9.58 4.56
CA HIS A 48 4.52 9.28 5.66
C HIS A 48 5.18 7.90 5.51
N PHE A 49 4.41 6.89 5.12
CA PHE A 49 4.92 5.54 4.88
C PHE A 49 5.95 5.53 3.76
N ILE A 50 5.64 6.13 2.60
CA ILE A 50 6.54 6.19 1.44
C ILE A 50 7.88 6.83 1.86
N ASN A 51 7.85 7.96 2.57
CA ASN A 51 9.06 8.62 3.06
C ASN A 51 9.83 7.76 4.08
N LYS A 52 9.12 7.02 4.95
CA LYS A 52 9.74 6.16 5.98
C LYS A 52 10.52 4.99 5.39
N ILE A 53 10.11 4.50 4.23
CA ILE A 53 10.75 3.35 3.55
C ILE A 53 11.56 3.77 2.32
N GLU A 54 11.73 5.07 2.10
CA GLU A 54 12.64 5.61 1.09
C GLU A 54 14.06 5.08 1.34
N GLY A 55 14.71 4.58 0.29
CA GLY A 55 16.02 3.92 0.39
C GLY A 55 15.98 2.47 0.89
N THR A 56 14.79 1.90 1.14
CA THR A 56 14.64 0.45 1.36
C THR A 56 14.40 -0.24 0.03
N ASP A 57 15.30 -1.15 -0.35
CA ASP A 57 15.15 -1.94 -1.57
C ASP A 57 14.12 -3.05 -1.38
N LEU A 58 12.94 -2.85 -1.99
CA LEU A 58 12.01 -3.96 -2.20
C LEU A 58 12.54 -4.86 -3.30
N ILE A 59 12.36 -6.17 -3.15
CA ILE A 59 12.85 -7.17 -4.10
C ILE A 59 11.68 -7.80 -4.84
N GLY A 60 11.89 -8.09 -6.13
CA GLY A 60 10.94 -8.82 -6.98
C GLY A 60 9.73 -7.99 -7.41
N ALA A 61 8.65 -8.67 -7.79
CA ALA A 61 7.45 -8.03 -8.35
C ALA A 61 6.83 -6.95 -7.44
N LYS A 62 6.97 -7.10 -6.11
CA LYS A 62 6.49 -6.10 -5.14
C LYS A 62 7.22 -4.76 -5.26
N ALA A 63 8.48 -4.75 -5.71
CA ALA A 63 9.23 -3.52 -5.96
C ALA A 63 8.58 -2.73 -7.11
N LEU A 64 8.22 -3.42 -8.19
CA LEU A 64 7.54 -2.83 -9.34
C LEU A 64 6.14 -2.33 -8.95
N ASP A 65 5.39 -3.12 -8.18
CA ASP A 65 4.08 -2.71 -7.66
C ASP A 65 4.18 -1.48 -6.76
N PHE A 66 5.19 -1.43 -5.90
CA PHE A 66 5.41 -0.28 -5.04
C PHE A 66 5.85 0.97 -5.82
N ALA A 67 6.67 0.82 -6.86
CA ALA A 67 7.06 1.92 -7.73
C ALA A 67 5.85 2.52 -8.46
N ASP A 68 4.99 1.69 -9.05
CA ASP A 68 3.78 2.18 -9.72
C ASP A 68 2.76 2.75 -8.72
N PHE A 69 2.70 2.19 -7.50
CA PHE A 69 1.93 2.78 -6.41
C PHE A 69 2.44 4.20 -6.05
N CYS A 70 3.75 4.40 -5.93
CA CYS A 70 4.34 5.71 -5.63
C CYS A 70 4.01 6.74 -6.71
N LYS A 71 4.16 6.39 -8.00
CA LYS A 71 3.75 7.25 -9.12
C LYS A 71 2.27 7.64 -9.02
N GLY A 72 1.40 6.68 -8.70
CA GLY A 72 -0.02 6.95 -8.49
C GLY A 72 -0.29 7.93 -7.34
N ILE A 73 0.45 7.80 -6.23
CA ILE A 73 0.35 8.73 -5.10
C ILE A 73 0.85 10.13 -5.46
N GLU A 74 1.88 10.27 -6.30
CA GLU A 74 2.34 11.56 -6.80
C GLU A 74 1.25 12.28 -7.62
N ILE A 75 0.57 11.58 -8.53
CA ILE A 75 -0.58 12.12 -9.30
C ILE A 75 -1.68 12.60 -8.35
N ILE A 76 -1.95 11.84 -7.28
CA ILE A 76 -2.94 12.23 -6.27
C ILE A 76 -2.50 13.48 -5.51
N ASN A 77 -1.22 13.55 -5.09
CA ASN A 77 -0.65 14.68 -4.37
C ASN A 77 -0.68 15.98 -5.19
N ARG A 78 -0.43 15.90 -6.50
CA ARG A 78 -0.52 17.03 -7.44
C ARG A 78 -1.97 17.43 -7.78
N LYS A 79 -2.96 16.64 -7.37
CA LYS A 79 -4.38 16.75 -7.73
C LYS A 79 -4.69 16.49 -9.21
N ASP A 80 -3.75 15.94 -9.97
CA ASP A 80 -3.91 15.64 -11.40
C ASP A 80 -4.98 14.57 -11.65
N HIS A 81 -5.29 13.74 -10.65
CA HIS A 81 -6.42 12.81 -10.64
C HIS A 81 -7.80 13.47 -10.80
N LEU A 82 -7.89 14.80 -10.76
CA LEU A 82 -9.11 15.55 -11.08
C LEU A 82 -9.25 15.81 -12.59
N THR A 83 -8.20 15.54 -13.38
CA THR A 83 -8.20 15.66 -14.84
C THR A 83 -8.44 14.30 -15.49
N GLN A 84 -8.95 14.31 -16.72
CA GLN A 84 -9.16 13.07 -17.47
C GLN A 84 -7.84 12.34 -17.77
N GLU A 85 -6.78 13.10 -18.03
CA GLU A 85 -5.43 12.58 -18.30
C GLU A 85 -4.87 11.87 -17.06
N GLY A 86 -4.86 12.54 -15.89
CA GLY A 86 -4.38 11.94 -14.64
C GLY A 86 -5.23 10.74 -14.19
N LEU A 87 -6.55 10.76 -14.44
CA LEU A 87 -7.41 9.59 -14.21
C LEU A 87 -7.04 8.41 -15.13
N ASN A 88 -6.73 8.67 -16.40
CA ASN A 88 -6.33 7.63 -17.34
C ASN A 88 -4.96 7.05 -16.99
N GLU A 89 -4.03 7.89 -16.51
CA GLU A 89 -2.73 7.45 -16.02
C GLU A 89 -2.88 6.54 -14.78
N LEU A 90 -3.70 6.95 -13.80
CA LEU A 90 -4.01 6.10 -12.63
C LEU A 90 -4.61 4.75 -13.00
N LYS A 91 -5.53 4.72 -13.98
CA LYS A 91 -6.10 3.46 -14.50
C LYS A 91 -5.03 2.58 -15.13
N THR A 92 -4.14 3.18 -15.93
CA THR A 92 -3.03 2.47 -16.57
C THR A 92 -2.10 1.86 -15.53
N LEU A 93 -1.63 2.65 -14.55
CA LEU A 93 -0.81 2.17 -13.43
C LEU A 93 -1.52 1.02 -12.69
N SER A 94 -2.79 1.23 -12.30
CA SER A 94 -3.56 0.21 -11.58
C SER A 94 -3.78 -1.08 -12.39
N SER A 95 -3.77 -1.02 -13.72
CA SER A 95 -3.91 -2.19 -14.59
C SER A 95 -2.63 -3.04 -14.67
N GLN A 96 -1.48 -2.48 -14.28
CA GLN A 96 -0.17 -3.14 -14.35
C GLN A 96 0.35 -3.57 -12.97
N MET A 97 -0.44 -3.44 -11.91
CA MET A 97 -0.04 -3.76 -10.54
C MET A 97 -0.62 -5.07 -10.00
N ASN A 98 0.07 -5.66 -9.02
CA ASN A 98 -0.35 -6.82 -8.25
C ASN A 98 -0.68 -8.02 -9.17
N SER A 99 -1.83 -8.67 -8.97
CA SER A 99 -2.26 -9.83 -9.75
C SER A 99 -2.50 -9.56 -11.24
N LYS A 100 -2.55 -8.28 -11.66
CA LYS A 100 -2.70 -7.90 -13.06
C LYS A 100 -1.36 -7.71 -13.78
N ARG A 101 -0.24 -7.68 -13.03
CA ARG A 101 1.09 -7.48 -13.60
C ARG A 101 1.47 -8.69 -14.44
N THR A 102 1.78 -8.44 -15.71
CA THR A 102 2.30 -9.45 -16.65
C THR A 102 3.74 -9.18 -17.06
N GLN A 103 4.26 -7.98 -16.79
CA GLN A 103 5.64 -7.56 -17.09
C GLN A 103 6.46 -7.39 -15.81
N PHE A 104 7.61 -8.04 -15.75
CA PHE A 104 8.47 -8.12 -14.56
C PHE A 104 9.92 -7.67 -14.81
N PHE A 105 10.17 -7.07 -15.96
CA PHE A 105 11.47 -6.64 -16.45
C PHE A 105 11.48 -5.13 -16.74
#